data_AF-A0A4D6H905-F1
#
_entry.id   AF-A0A4D6H905-F1
#
_cell.length_a   1.000
_cell.length_b   1.000
_cell.length_c   1.000
_cell.angle_alpha   90.00
_cell.angle_beta   90.00
_cell.angle_gamma   90.00
#
_symmetry.space_group_name_H-M   'P 1'
#
loop_
_entity.id
_entity.type
_entity.pdbx_description
1 polymer ?
#
loop_
_entity_poly.entity_id
_entity_poly.type
_entity_poly.pdbx_seq_one_letter_code
_entity_poly.pdbx_strand_id
1 'polypeptide(L)'
;MAEYYLAPDGDDANPGTETQPFGTLQTLLSSLSAGDTGYARGGTYYPTGYADGSAQEGTSGSPIRLEGYPGEDPVFDFGNDTYGGLRLWNCAYWELRNFTVRNAPSYGVYLFGGTQHCLLEDLTVIGSGGDSSASGAGINLYNAPDTTVRNCVSRDNYDPSSGGGNADGIAAESSPRCVIEDCVSHGNSDDGFDLWKAEGETIRRCVAYDNGWDPDGNTAGDGNGFKLGGGSTSGGHRIERCVSYQNRSRGFHYNEANIPVELFNCTAWDNSTNYWFAEVEHVLRNNLSYQGSVSMSSATDHQFNSWNLGIDDPSFESTDPTSSDFLRLSPDSPAIDAGTDVGLDFAGDAPDLGAYETDGGTDSGTATSPTLKVATADGSGGVGFQTATARYYDGSQWVAPPVSYYDGSQFVTVAEGETSDNSGGGSTDPNLVESFESGDLSAYNGDTGAFAVASDRATDGSNALVSTAGQSAWQSIRSTSGLETYVPHGSTVAVDVYVTDSSDCAIVRFGVGGANNWIGAGWNGNNGGIQVSEAVSGSWSQLTMGSMSAVPGEWMTYEIAWGVSADDAVDVTITDAAGEEIGSASTSADASHQGDDGVGFEYTFQYGGSGPVYFDNMRLV
;
A
#
# COMPACT_ATOMS: atom_id res chain seq x y z
N MET A 1 2.86 -16.91 18.86
CA MET A 1 1.89 -17.02 17.76
C MET A 1 1.16 -18.33 17.87
N ALA A 2 -0.07 -18.27 18.33
CA ALA A 2 -1.00 -19.39 18.35
C ALA A 2 -2.12 -19.13 17.34
N GLU A 3 -2.71 -20.22 16.86
CA GLU A 3 -3.90 -20.19 16.02
C GLU A 3 -5.09 -20.70 16.81
N TYR A 4 -6.20 -19.97 16.70
CA TYR A 4 -7.47 -20.36 17.28
C TYR A 4 -8.53 -20.42 16.20
N TYR A 5 -9.51 -21.31 16.38
CA TYR A 5 -10.50 -21.60 15.36
C TYR A 5 -11.90 -21.41 15.92
N LEU A 6 -12.77 -20.77 15.15
CA LEU A 6 -14.19 -20.59 15.40
C LEU A 6 -14.97 -21.32 14.29
N ALA A 7 -15.97 -22.10 14.66
CA ALA A 7 -16.85 -22.78 13.70
C ALA A 7 -18.32 -22.73 14.15
N PRO A 8 -19.31 -22.75 13.23
CA PRO A 8 -20.72 -22.66 13.60
C PRO A 8 -21.22 -23.83 14.45
N ASP A 9 -20.56 -24.99 14.36
CA ASP A 9 -20.80 -26.19 15.16
C ASP A 9 -19.77 -26.40 16.28
N GLY A 10 -18.95 -25.39 16.56
CA GLY A 10 -17.99 -25.37 17.66
C GLY A 10 -18.65 -25.31 19.06
N ASP A 11 -17.82 -25.43 20.09
CA ASP A 11 -18.24 -25.39 21.49
C ASP A 11 -17.22 -24.54 22.27
N ASP A 12 -17.67 -23.58 23.06
CA ASP A 12 -16.79 -22.72 23.86
C ASP A 12 -16.08 -23.46 25.00
N ALA A 13 -16.46 -24.72 25.27
CA ALA A 13 -15.70 -25.62 26.14
C ALA A 13 -14.48 -26.25 25.43
N ASN A 14 -14.37 -26.13 24.11
CA ASN A 14 -13.23 -26.62 23.35
C ASN A 14 -11.99 -25.73 23.55
N PRO A 15 -10.78 -26.25 23.27
CA PRO A 15 -9.55 -25.47 23.36
C PRO A 15 -9.33 -24.47 22.20
N GLY A 16 -10.24 -24.39 21.23
CA GLY A 16 -10.09 -23.50 20.07
C GLY A 16 -9.11 -24.02 19.01
N THR A 17 -8.84 -25.32 18.95
CA THR A 17 -8.00 -25.91 17.89
C THR A 17 -8.81 -26.18 16.62
N GLU A 18 -8.17 -26.39 15.47
CA GLU A 18 -8.89 -26.64 14.20
C GLU A 18 -9.91 -27.78 14.28
N THR A 19 -9.59 -28.87 14.98
CA THR A 19 -10.49 -30.02 15.16
C THR A 19 -11.49 -29.88 16.32
N GLN A 20 -11.26 -28.90 17.19
CA GLN A 20 -12.11 -28.60 18.35
C GLN A 20 -12.22 -27.06 18.47
N PRO A 21 -12.97 -26.40 17.57
CA PRO A 21 -13.07 -24.95 17.52
C PRO A 21 -14.00 -24.40 18.61
N PHE A 22 -13.82 -23.12 18.94
CA PHE A 22 -14.79 -22.35 19.73
C PHE A 22 -16.13 -22.23 18.99
N GLY A 23 -17.21 -21.99 19.73
CA GLY A 23 -18.56 -21.84 19.19
C GLY A 23 -19.03 -20.39 19.08
N THR A 24 -18.37 -19.44 19.76
CA THR A 24 -18.76 -18.03 19.72
C THR A 24 -17.59 -17.09 19.39
N LEU A 25 -17.90 -16.02 18.66
CA LEU A 25 -16.94 -14.98 18.29
C LEU A 25 -16.34 -14.30 19.53
N GLN A 26 -17.14 -14.01 20.56
CA GLN A 26 -16.63 -13.36 21.76
C GLN A 26 -15.61 -14.23 22.50
N THR A 27 -15.81 -15.55 22.57
CA THR A 27 -14.84 -16.47 23.17
C THR A 27 -13.53 -16.49 22.38
N LEU A 28 -13.60 -16.50 21.04
CA LEU A 28 -12.42 -16.37 20.18
C LEU A 28 -11.67 -15.06 20.46
N LEU A 29 -12.35 -13.91 20.31
CA LEU A 29 -11.76 -12.57 20.52
C LEU A 29 -11.09 -12.44 21.90
N SER A 30 -11.72 -12.99 22.93
CA SER A 30 -11.21 -12.92 24.31
C SER A 30 -10.00 -13.82 24.56
N SER A 31 -9.74 -14.78 23.67
CA SER A 31 -8.63 -15.75 23.77
C SER A 31 -7.38 -15.29 23.04
N LEU A 32 -7.50 -14.35 22.11
CA LEU A 32 -6.38 -13.83 21.33
C LEU A 32 -5.47 -12.94 22.17
N SER A 33 -4.19 -12.91 21.81
CA SER A 33 -3.14 -12.04 22.37
C SER A 33 -2.21 -11.61 21.24
N ALA A 34 -1.31 -10.66 21.50
CA ALA A 34 -0.37 -10.14 20.50
C ALA A 34 0.31 -11.27 19.67
N GLY A 35 0.17 -11.18 18.35
CA GLY A 35 0.64 -12.15 17.37
C GLY A 35 -0.36 -13.27 17.05
N ASP A 36 -1.33 -13.56 17.90
CA ASP A 36 -2.24 -14.68 17.65
C ASP A 36 -3.20 -14.41 16.49
N THR A 37 -3.57 -15.47 15.78
CA THR A 37 -4.55 -15.44 14.69
C THR A 37 -5.78 -16.27 15.07
N GLY A 38 -6.95 -15.67 14.95
CA GLY A 38 -8.24 -16.33 15.07
C GLY A 38 -8.88 -16.55 13.70
N TYR A 39 -8.99 -17.80 13.27
CA TYR A 39 -9.64 -18.17 12.02
C TYR A 39 -11.13 -18.47 12.23
N ALA A 40 -11.99 -17.76 11.50
CA ALA A 40 -13.42 -18.04 11.43
C ALA A 40 -13.73 -18.94 10.23
N ARG A 41 -14.23 -20.14 10.48
CA ARG A 41 -14.69 -21.07 9.44
C ARG A 41 -15.94 -20.55 8.74
N GLY A 42 -16.16 -20.98 7.51
CA GLY A 42 -17.31 -20.62 6.69
C GLY A 42 -18.63 -20.98 7.36
N GLY A 43 -19.61 -20.08 7.20
CA GLY A 43 -20.93 -20.21 7.79
C GLY A 43 -21.38 -18.93 8.48
N THR A 44 -22.59 -18.96 9.02
CA THR A 44 -23.21 -17.81 9.68
C THR A 44 -23.18 -17.95 11.19
N TYR A 45 -22.64 -16.93 11.85
CA TYR A 45 -22.59 -16.76 13.29
C TYR A 45 -23.58 -15.68 13.71
N TYR A 46 -24.09 -15.79 14.92
CA TYR A 46 -25.03 -14.82 15.50
C TYR A 46 -24.47 -14.26 16.81
N PRO A 47 -23.51 -13.33 16.75
CA PRO A 47 -22.98 -12.70 17.95
C PRO A 47 -24.08 -11.95 18.73
N THR A 48 -23.84 -11.74 20.02
CA THR A 48 -24.72 -10.96 20.90
C THR A 48 -23.90 -9.91 21.65
N GLY A 49 -24.46 -8.71 21.82
CA GLY A 49 -23.73 -7.50 22.18
C GLY A 49 -22.79 -7.05 21.05
N TYR A 50 -21.97 -6.05 21.36
CA TYR A 50 -20.79 -5.80 20.54
C TYR A 50 -19.87 -7.03 20.62
N ALA A 51 -19.43 -7.53 19.46
CA ALA A 51 -18.31 -8.45 19.41
C ALA A 51 -17.03 -7.64 19.66
N ASP A 52 -16.48 -7.77 20.87
CA ASP A 52 -15.56 -6.78 21.41
C ASP A 52 -14.16 -7.36 21.64
N GLY A 53 -13.18 -6.83 20.89
CA GLY A 53 -11.76 -7.17 21.01
C GLY A 53 -10.96 -6.23 21.91
N SER A 54 -11.58 -5.19 22.48
CA SER A 54 -10.90 -4.05 23.14
C SER A 54 -10.10 -4.40 24.39
N ALA A 55 -10.25 -5.61 24.93
CA ALA A 55 -9.45 -6.07 26.08
C ALA A 55 -8.02 -6.48 25.68
N GLN A 56 -7.73 -6.56 24.38
CA GLN A 56 -6.46 -6.99 23.83
C GLN A 56 -5.90 -5.93 22.89
N GLU A 57 -4.58 -5.88 22.79
CA GLU A 57 -3.86 -5.07 21.81
C GLU A 57 -2.66 -5.87 21.30
N GLY A 58 -2.35 -5.71 20.01
CA GLY A 58 -1.14 -6.25 19.41
C GLY A 58 0.05 -5.31 19.59
N THR A 59 1.09 -5.58 18.83
CA THR A 59 2.23 -4.68 18.62
C THR A 59 2.55 -4.60 17.13
N SER A 60 3.39 -3.64 16.72
CA SER A 60 3.80 -3.49 15.32
C SER A 60 4.35 -4.77 14.70
N GLY A 61 5.19 -5.52 15.43
CA GLY A 61 5.76 -6.80 14.97
C GLY A 61 4.92 -8.02 15.34
N SER A 62 3.76 -7.85 16.00
CA SER A 62 2.90 -8.96 16.43
C SER A 62 1.44 -8.47 16.56
N PRO A 63 0.79 -8.13 15.44
CA PRO A 63 -0.61 -7.74 15.45
C PRO A 63 -1.51 -8.91 15.89
N ILE A 64 -2.70 -8.61 16.38
CA ILE A 64 -3.74 -9.61 16.61
C ILE A 64 -4.59 -9.71 15.36
N ARG A 65 -4.82 -10.92 14.84
CA ARG A 65 -5.60 -11.12 13.63
C ARG A 65 -6.91 -11.87 13.89
N LEU A 66 -8.02 -11.33 13.40
CA LEU A 66 -9.26 -12.07 13.15
C LEU A 66 -9.42 -12.20 11.63
N GLU A 67 -9.42 -13.43 11.13
CA GLU A 67 -9.39 -13.71 9.70
C GLU A 67 -10.40 -14.79 9.32
N GLY A 68 -11.07 -14.66 8.18
CA GLY A 68 -11.83 -15.77 7.62
C GLY A 68 -10.92 -16.88 7.11
N TYR A 69 -11.26 -18.13 7.44
CA TYR A 69 -10.44 -19.27 7.06
C TYR A 69 -10.29 -19.32 5.53
N PRO A 70 -9.07 -19.54 4.98
CA PRO A 70 -8.82 -19.40 3.55
C PRO A 70 -9.78 -20.19 2.65
N GLY A 71 -10.42 -19.49 1.71
CA GLY A 71 -11.39 -20.07 0.77
C GLY A 71 -12.77 -20.38 1.35
N GLU A 72 -13.05 -19.92 2.57
CA GLU A 72 -14.35 -20.01 3.22
C GLU A 72 -14.94 -18.61 3.48
N ASP A 73 -16.28 -18.50 3.50
CA ASP A 73 -16.99 -17.22 3.65
C ASP A 73 -17.71 -17.14 5.02
N PRO A 74 -17.03 -16.70 6.10
CA PRO A 74 -17.67 -16.47 7.39
C PRO A 74 -18.55 -15.20 7.37
N VAL A 75 -19.72 -15.29 7.99
CA VAL A 75 -20.68 -14.19 8.12
C VAL A 75 -21.04 -13.99 9.59
N PHE A 76 -20.75 -12.81 10.12
CA PHE A 76 -21.22 -12.36 11.43
C PHE A 76 -22.53 -11.57 11.26
N ASP A 77 -23.65 -12.22 11.57
CA ASP A 77 -25.00 -11.65 11.42
C ASP A 77 -25.53 -11.17 12.78
N PHE A 78 -25.59 -9.85 12.93
CA PHE A 78 -26.04 -9.17 14.14
C PHE A 78 -27.55 -8.87 14.12
N GLY A 79 -28.31 -9.40 13.16
CA GLY A 79 -29.74 -9.10 13.02
C GLY A 79 -30.62 -9.57 14.19
N ASN A 80 -30.08 -10.38 15.10
CA ASN A 80 -30.74 -10.78 16.36
C ASN A 80 -30.30 -9.93 17.57
N ASP A 81 -29.41 -8.95 17.37
CA ASP A 81 -28.83 -8.10 18.41
C ASP A 81 -29.60 -6.76 18.58
N THR A 82 -29.23 -5.99 19.60
CA THR A 82 -29.81 -4.67 19.90
C THR A 82 -28.78 -3.59 20.22
N TYR A 83 -27.47 -3.86 20.09
CA TYR A 83 -26.38 -2.96 20.47
C TYR A 83 -25.57 -2.49 19.26
N GLY A 84 -24.96 -3.41 18.51
CA GLY A 84 -24.15 -3.07 17.33
C GLY A 84 -23.34 -4.25 16.82
N GLY A 85 -22.38 -3.99 15.93
CA GLY A 85 -21.56 -5.02 15.30
C GLY A 85 -20.24 -5.31 16.02
N LEU A 86 -19.16 -5.42 15.25
CA LEU A 86 -17.80 -5.63 15.77
C LEU A 86 -17.22 -4.30 16.25
N ARG A 87 -16.52 -4.34 17.39
CA ARG A 87 -15.98 -3.13 18.02
C ARG A 87 -14.56 -3.30 18.54
N LEU A 88 -13.76 -2.24 18.35
CA LEU A 88 -12.44 -2.04 18.94
C LEU A 88 -12.36 -0.65 19.58
N TRP A 89 -11.98 -0.59 20.85
CA TRP A 89 -11.96 0.62 21.65
C TRP A 89 -10.65 0.75 22.42
N ASN A 90 -9.92 1.85 22.19
CA ASN A 90 -8.72 2.21 22.94
C ASN A 90 -7.71 1.04 23.00
N CYS A 91 -7.44 0.46 21.84
CA CYS A 91 -6.49 -0.64 21.62
C CYS A 91 -5.69 -0.40 20.33
N ALA A 92 -4.69 -1.23 20.03
CA ALA A 92 -3.89 -1.05 18.83
C ALA A 92 -3.53 -2.37 18.15
N TYR A 93 -3.06 -2.28 16.90
CA TYR A 93 -2.48 -3.39 16.14
C TYR A 93 -3.42 -4.60 16.00
N TRP A 94 -4.65 -4.32 15.56
CA TRP A 94 -5.62 -5.33 15.14
C TRP A 94 -5.70 -5.41 13.62
N GLU A 95 -5.80 -6.62 13.11
CA GLU A 95 -6.09 -6.92 11.71
C GLU A 95 -7.40 -7.69 11.62
N LEU A 96 -8.37 -7.14 10.89
CA LEU A 96 -9.65 -7.76 10.60
C LEU A 96 -9.71 -8.07 9.11
N ARG A 97 -9.73 -9.35 8.73
CA ARG A 97 -9.55 -9.80 7.35
C ARG A 97 -10.61 -10.80 6.87
N ASN A 98 -11.06 -10.67 5.63
CA ASN A 98 -11.78 -11.72 4.89
C ASN A 98 -13.06 -12.24 5.61
N PHE A 99 -14.01 -11.37 5.92
CA PHE A 99 -15.31 -11.79 6.46
C PHE A 99 -16.43 -10.79 6.20
N THR A 100 -17.67 -11.24 6.32
CA THR A 100 -18.85 -10.37 6.24
C THR A 100 -19.38 -10.02 7.62
N VAL A 101 -19.70 -8.75 7.85
CA VAL A 101 -20.55 -8.26 8.95
C VAL A 101 -21.86 -7.80 8.37
N ARG A 102 -23.00 -8.20 8.94
CA ARG A 102 -24.29 -7.70 8.46
C ARG A 102 -25.32 -7.49 9.54
N ASN A 103 -26.30 -6.64 9.23
CA ASN A 103 -27.48 -6.37 10.03
C ASN A 103 -27.15 -5.89 11.45
N ALA A 104 -26.04 -5.16 11.60
CA ALA A 104 -25.70 -4.56 12.88
C ALA A 104 -26.74 -3.46 13.21
N PRO A 105 -27.35 -3.45 14.40
CA PRO A 105 -28.38 -2.46 14.72
C PRO A 105 -27.80 -1.03 14.87
N SER A 106 -26.49 -0.88 15.06
CA SER A 106 -25.77 0.39 14.97
C SER A 106 -24.61 0.22 13.97
N TYR A 107 -23.40 0.67 14.30
CA TYR A 107 -22.23 0.51 13.45
C TYR A 107 -21.92 -0.97 13.15
N GLY A 108 -21.56 -1.29 11.91
CA GLY A 108 -21.14 -2.63 11.50
C GLY A 108 -19.77 -2.98 12.08
N VAL A 109 -18.75 -2.19 11.77
CA VAL A 109 -17.40 -2.28 12.33
C VAL A 109 -17.04 -0.92 12.90
N TYR A 110 -16.73 -0.86 14.20
CA TYR A 110 -16.51 0.39 14.91
C TYR A 110 -15.17 0.42 15.65
N LEU A 111 -14.24 1.24 15.15
CA LEU A 111 -12.95 1.52 15.79
C LEU A 111 -13.01 2.91 16.41
N PHE A 112 -12.74 3.02 17.72
CA PHE A 112 -12.84 4.34 18.37
C PHE A 112 -11.99 4.54 19.61
N GLY A 113 -11.95 5.79 20.08
CA GLY A 113 -11.45 6.14 21.41
C GLY A 113 -9.93 6.01 21.57
N GLY A 114 -9.17 6.33 20.52
CA GLY A 114 -7.71 6.21 20.47
C GLY A 114 -7.25 4.87 19.91
N THR A 115 -8.11 4.16 19.17
CA THR A 115 -7.72 2.90 18.52
C THR A 115 -6.80 3.18 17.34
N GLN A 116 -5.65 2.50 17.19
CA GLN A 116 -4.68 2.92 16.18
C GLN A 116 -3.88 1.77 15.57
N HIS A 117 -3.23 2.02 14.43
CA HIS A 117 -2.41 1.03 13.71
C HIS A 117 -3.17 -0.25 13.37
N CYS A 118 -4.42 -0.11 12.92
CA CYS A 118 -5.27 -1.24 12.57
C CYS A 118 -5.36 -1.42 11.05
N LEU A 119 -5.65 -2.65 10.61
CA LEU A 119 -5.97 -2.99 9.23
C LEU A 119 -7.37 -3.61 9.16
N LEU A 120 -8.21 -3.05 8.30
CA LEU A 120 -9.47 -3.65 7.85
C LEU A 120 -9.30 -4.02 6.38
N GLU A 121 -9.35 -5.31 6.06
CA GLU A 121 -9.06 -5.82 4.71
C GLU A 121 -10.09 -6.86 4.28
N ASP A 122 -10.55 -6.80 3.03
CA ASP A 122 -11.48 -7.78 2.46
C ASP A 122 -12.76 -7.97 3.30
N LEU A 123 -13.24 -6.88 3.92
CA LEU A 123 -14.47 -6.90 4.70
C LEU A 123 -15.65 -6.52 3.83
N THR A 124 -16.76 -7.22 4.03
CA THR A 124 -18.06 -6.79 3.50
C THR A 124 -18.99 -6.43 4.65
N VAL A 125 -19.46 -5.18 4.68
CA VAL A 125 -20.41 -4.68 5.68
C VAL A 125 -21.73 -4.35 5.01
N ILE A 126 -22.83 -4.96 5.49
CA ILE A 126 -24.15 -4.86 4.84
C ILE A 126 -25.23 -4.52 5.85
N GLY A 127 -26.04 -3.51 5.56
CA GLY A 127 -27.30 -3.30 6.29
C GLY A 127 -27.10 -2.95 7.76
N SER A 128 -26.05 -2.19 8.06
CA SER A 128 -25.86 -1.61 9.40
C SER A 128 -26.84 -0.45 9.62
N GLY A 129 -27.14 -0.16 10.88
CA GLY A 129 -28.21 0.75 11.25
C GLY A 129 -29.56 0.04 11.38
N GLY A 130 -30.38 0.52 12.32
CA GLY A 130 -31.64 -0.13 12.69
C GLY A 130 -32.09 0.20 14.11
N ASP A 131 -31.16 0.63 14.96
CA ASP A 131 -31.43 1.23 16.26
C ASP A 131 -31.88 2.68 16.08
N SER A 132 -33.05 3.00 16.64
CA SER A 132 -33.60 4.36 16.68
C SER A 132 -32.80 5.37 17.54
N SER A 133 -31.69 4.96 18.14
CA SER A 133 -30.91 5.76 19.09
C SER A 133 -29.41 5.85 18.79
N ALA A 134 -28.94 5.24 17.69
CA ALA A 134 -27.53 5.20 17.32
C ALA A 134 -27.34 5.35 15.80
N SER A 135 -26.19 5.87 15.37
CA SER A 135 -25.81 5.91 13.95
C SER A 135 -25.62 4.50 13.39
N GLY A 136 -25.81 4.39 12.07
CA GLY A 136 -25.83 3.14 11.33
C GLY A 136 -24.69 2.98 10.33
N ALA A 137 -23.59 3.75 10.44
CA ALA A 137 -22.52 3.66 9.46
C ALA A 137 -21.93 2.23 9.38
N GLY A 138 -21.56 1.78 8.18
CA GLY A 138 -21.04 0.44 7.98
C GLY A 138 -19.70 0.23 8.67
N ILE A 139 -18.66 0.91 8.18
CA ILE A 139 -17.34 0.99 8.83
C ILE A 139 -17.19 2.40 9.38
N ASN A 140 -16.95 2.54 10.69
CA ASN A 140 -16.76 3.83 11.32
C ASN A 140 -15.45 3.89 12.11
N LEU A 141 -14.62 4.88 11.79
CA LEU A 141 -13.38 5.21 12.49
C LEU A 141 -13.60 6.52 13.25
N TYR A 142 -13.63 6.49 14.58
CA TYR A 142 -13.86 7.68 15.40
C TYR A 142 -12.74 7.90 16.40
N ASN A 143 -11.87 8.89 16.16
CA ASN A 143 -10.62 9.02 16.89
C ASN A 143 -9.81 7.71 16.81
N ALA A 144 -9.58 7.25 15.59
CA ALA A 144 -8.89 6.00 15.30
C ALA A 144 -7.76 6.17 14.25
N PRO A 145 -6.70 6.94 14.57
CA PRO A 145 -5.66 7.33 13.61
C PRO A 145 -4.84 6.14 13.10
N ASP A 146 -4.09 6.36 12.02
CA ASP A 146 -3.14 5.37 11.48
C ASP A 146 -3.80 4.02 11.14
N THR A 147 -5.08 4.04 10.75
CA THR A 147 -5.84 2.86 10.36
C THR A 147 -5.93 2.77 8.84
N THR A 148 -5.69 1.58 8.29
CA THR A 148 -5.89 1.30 6.86
C THR A 148 -7.18 0.52 6.65
N VAL A 149 -8.00 0.95 5.69
CA VAL A 149 -9.19 0.24 5.21
C VAL A 149 -8.98 -0.08 3.74
N ARG A 150 -8.84 -1.36 3.40
CA ARG A 150 -8.48 -1.83 2.07
C ARG A 150 -9.47 -2.85 1.53
N ASN A 151 -9.81 -2.76 0.25
CA ASN A 151 -10.63 -3.76 -0.45
C ASN A 151 -11.94 -4.11 0.28
N CYS A 152 -12.52 -3.12 0.96
CA CYS A 152 -13.74 -3.30 1.73
C CYS A 152 -14.95 -2.86 0.93
N VAL A 153 -16.07 -3.55 1.12
CA VAL A 153 -17.38 -3.17 0.59
C VAL A 153 -18.29 -2.76 1.74
N SER A 154 -18.88 -1.58 1.68
CA SER A 154 -19.89 -1.14 2.63
C SER A 154 -21.16 -0.71 1.92
N ARG A 155 -22.29 -1.36 2.23
CA ARG A 155 -23.52 -1.11 1.50
C ARG A 155 -24.81 -1.28 2.28
N ASP A 156 -25.85 -0.68 1.72
CA ASP A 156 -27.24 -0.83 2.16
C ASP A 156 -27.45 -0.42 3.63
N ASN A 157 -26.55 0.39 4.19
CA ASN A 157 -26.62 0.86 5.56
C ASN A 157 -27.70 1.94 5.71
N TYR A 158 -28.52 1.85 6.76
CA TYR A 158 -29.66 2.75 6.98
C TYR A 158 -29.96 2.99 8.46
N ASP A 159 -29.92 4.26 8.87
CA ASP A 159 -30.32 4.71 10.21
C ASP A 159 -31.76 5.29 10.17
N PRO A 160 -32.79 4.56 10.63
CA PRO A 160 -34.16 5.07 10.66
C PRO A 160 -34.39 6.21 11.67
N SER A 161 -33.52 6.39 12.66
CA SER A 161 -33.65 7.43 13.70
C SER A 161 -33.51 8.85 13.16
N SER A 162 -32.61 9.00 12.18
CA SER A 162 -32.33 10.27 11.50
C SER A 162 -33.06 10.42 10.18
N GLY A 163 -33.87 9.42 9.78
CA GLY A 163 -34.41 9.33 8.42
C GLY A 163 -33.32 9.02 7.38
N GLY A 164 -32.24 8.37 7.81
CA GLY A 164 -31.12 7.90 7.01
C GLY A 164 -29.93 8.85 6.93
N GLY A 165 -29.92 9.97 7.65
CA GLY A 165 -28.87 10.99 7.59
C GLY A 165 -27.71 10.82 8.58
N ASN A 166 -27.40 9.58 9.00
CA ASN A 166 -26.15 9.26 9.73
C ASN A 166 -25.68 7.81 9.42
N ALA A 167 -26.04 7.25 8.27
CA ALA A 167 -25.66 5.88 7.91
C ALA A 167 -24.85 5.92 6.62
N ASP A 168 -23.59 6.28 6.79
CA ASP A 168 -22.59 6.27 5.73
C ASP A 168 -22.07 4.87 5.48
N GLY A 169 -21.46 4.64 4.32
CA GLY A 169 -20.77 3.38 4.09
C GLY A 169 -19.48 3.27 4.90
N ILE A 170 -18.55 4.20 4.66
CA ILE A 170 -17.25 4.26 5.35
C ILE A 170 -17.02 5.69 5.86
N ALA A 171 -16.96 5.85 7.18
CA ALA A 171 -16.73 7.13 7.83
C ALA A 171 -15.41 7.14 8.60
N ALA A 172 -14.67 8.25 8.52
CA ALA A 172 -13.48 8.50 9.31
C ALA A 172 -13.53 9.90 9.92
N GLU A 173 -13.81 9.97 11.21
CA GLU A 173 -13.94 11.21 11.97
C GLU A 173 -12.76 11.35 12.94
N SER A 174 -12.07 12.50 12.90
CA SER A 174 -10.93 12.80 13.77
C SER A 174 -9.89 11.67 13.82
N SER A 175 -9.68 11.00 12.68
CA SER A 175 -8.84 9.80 12.55
C SER A 175 -7.69 10.09 11.57
N PRO A 176 -6.76 10.99 11.92
CA PRO A 176 -5.74 11.46 10.99
C PRO A 176 -4.82 10.34 10.53
N ARG A 177 -4.24 10.49 9.33
CA ARG A 177 -3.34 9.54 8.68
C ARG A 177 -3.98 8.17 8.38
N CYS A 178 -5.30 8.13 8.32
CA CYS A 178 -5.99 6.97 7.78
C CYS A 178 -5.84 6.89 6.26
N VAL A 179 -5.72 5.66 5.77
CA VAL A 179 -5.70 5.34 4.35
C VAL A 179 -6.93 4.49 4.05
N ILE A 180 -7.75 4.92 3.10
CA ILE A 180 -8.93 4.18 2.62
C ILE A 180 -8.70 3.90 1.14
N GLU A 181 -8.49 2.64 0.77
CA GLU A 181 -8.10 2.28 -0.58
C GLU A 181 -8.84 1.08 -1.16
N ASP A 182 -9.08 1.12 -2.47
CA ASP A 182 -9.70 0.02 -3.22
C ASP A 182 -11.09 -0.40 -2.66
N CYS A 183 -11.76 0.51 -1.96
CA CYS A 183 -13.03 0.24 -1.31
C CYS A 183 -14.22 0.62 -2.20
N VAL A 184 -15.35 -0.08 -2.00
CA VAL A 184 -16.62 0.23 -2.66
C VAL A 184 -17.67 0.59 -1.62
N SER A 185 -18.32 1.73 -1.80
CA SER A 185 -19.37 2.20 -0.89
C SER A 185 -20.64 2.58 -1.66
N HIS A 186 -21.73 1.83 -1.45
CA HIS A 186 -22.93 2.04 -2.26
C HIS A 186 -24.26 1.73 -1.56
N GLY A 187 -25.35 2.32 -2.04
CA GLY A 187 -26.69 2.04 -1.51
C GLY A 187 -26.88 2.48 -0.06
N ASN A 188 -25.97 3.28 0.49
CA ASN A 188 -26.06 3.78 1.86
C ASN A 188 -27.03 4.96 1.91
N SER A 189 -27.75 5.11 3.01
CA SER A 189 -28.80 6.11 3.09
C SER A 189 -28.31 7.54 3.23
N ASP A 190 -27.09 7.73 3.73
CA ASP A 190 -26.44 9.04 3.80
C ASP A 190 -25.37 9.17 2.71
N ASP A 191 -24.09 8.99 3.04
CA ASP A 191 -22.99 9.11 2.08
C ASP A 191 -22.21 7.82 1.85
N GLY A 192 -21.50 7.76 0.72
CA GLY A 192 -20.57 6.68 0.44
C GLY A 192 -19.37 6.72 1.41
N PHE A 193 -18.65 7.83 1.36
CA PHE A 193 -17.51 8.12 2.24
C PHE A 193 -17.73 9.46 2.96
N ASP A 194 -17.55 9.49 4.28
CA ASP A 194 -17.70 10.70 5.10
C ASP A 194 -16.43 11.00 5.92
N LEU A 195 -15.88 12.20 5.71
CA LEU A 195 -14.72 12.78 6.39
C LEU A 195 -15.10 13.99 7.27
N TRP A 196 -16.30 13.97 7.87
CA TRP A 196 -16.74 15.00 8.79
C TRP A 196 -15.78 15.13 9.99
N LYS A 197 -15.31 16.36 10.25
CA LYS A 197 -14.30 16.65 11.30
C LYS A 197 -13.04 15.76 11.23
N ALA A 198 -12.63 15.46 10.02
CA ALA A 198 -11.44 14.67 9.73
C ALA A 198 -10.32 15.59 9.22
N GLU A 199 -9.07 15.17 9.39
CA GLU A 199 -7.91 15.92 8.91
C GLU A 199 -6.79 14.98 8.42
N GLY A 200 -6.35 15.14 7.17
CA GLY A 200 -5.15 14.45 6.68
C GLY A 200 -5.33 12.97 6.29
N GLU A 201 -6.54 12.57 5.92
CA GLU A 201 -6.84 11.24 5.38
C GLU A 201 -6.49 11.13 3.88
N THR A 202 -6.10 9.93 3.46
CA THR A 202 -5.91 9.60 2.04
C THR A 202 -6.99 8.62 1.59
N ILE A 203 -7.70 8.94 0.51
CA ILE A 203 -8.66 8.02 -0.14
C ILE A 203 -8.21 7.78 -1.58
N ARG A 204 -8.00 6.53 -1.98
CA ARG A 204 -7.53 6.22 -3.34
C ARG A 204 -8.17 5.00 -3.96
N ARG A 205 -8.43 5.05 -5.27
CA ARG A 205 -9.02 3.93 -6.05
C ARG A 205 -10.35 3.41 -5.48
N CYS A 206 -11.08 4.27 -4.79
CA CYS A 206 -12.37 3.93 -4.18
C CYS A 206 -13.53 4.27 -5.12
N VAL A 207 -14.64 3.55 -4.97
CA VAL A 207 -15.84 3.73 -5.78
C VAL A 207 -17.05 4.04 -4.88
N ALA A 208 -17.77 5.13 -5.15
CA ALA A 208 -18.97 5.51 -4.43
C ALA A 208 -20.18 5.70 -5.35
N TYR A 209 -21.26 4.95 -5.15
CA TYR A 209 -22.44 5.07 -6.01
C TYR A 209 -23.78 4.79 -5.33
N ASP A 210 -24.85 5.31 -5.91
CA ASP A 210 -26.23 5.05 -5.46
C ASP A 210 -26.46 5.32 -3.96
N ASN A 211 -25.74 6.30 -3.39
CA ASN A 211 -25.92 6.71 -1.99
C ASN A 211 -26.98 7.84 -1.86
N GLY A 212 -27.62 7.93 -0.70
CA GLY A 212 -28.61 8.94 -0.34
C GLY A 212 -30.06 8.46 -0.37
N TRP A 213 -30.31 7.15 -0.43
CA TRP A 213 -31.64 6.57 -0.55
C TRP A 213 -31.98 5.68 0.65
N ASP A 214 -33.24 5.72 1.11
CA ASP A 214 -33.72 4.74 2.08
C ASP A 214 -33.94 3.36 1.41
N PRO A 215 -34.15 2.28 2.18
CA PRO A 215 -34.38 0.95 1.63
C PRO A 215 -35.63 0.81 0.73
N ASP A 216 -36.54 1.78 0.78
CA ASP A 216 -37.74 1.84 -0.07
C ASP A 216 -37.50 2.67 -1.36
N GLY A 217 -36.29 3.23 -1.53
CA GLY A 217 -35.88 4.04 -2.68
C GLY A 217 -36.31 5.50 -2.61
N ASN A 218 -36.71 6.00 -1.44
CA ASN A 218 -37.01 7.43 -1.25
C ASN A 218 -35.74 8.20 -0.88
N THR A 219 -35.75 9.52 -1.08
CA THR A 219 -34.70 10.40 -0.58
C THR A 219 -34.51 10.23 0.93
N ALA A 220 -33.26 9.99 1.34
CA ALA A 220 -32.85 9.91 2.73
C ALA A 220 -31.85 11.04 3.08
N GLY A 221 -30.65 10.69 3.57
CA GLY A 221 -29.58 11.60 3.96
C GLY A 221 -29.02 12.43 2.80
N ASP A 222 -27.84 13.00 2.98
CA ASP A 222 -27.21 13.98 2.08
C ASP A 222 -26.96 13.43 0.68
N GLY A 223 -26.57 12.16 0.54
CA GLY A 223 -26.45 11.49 -0.75
C GLY A 223 -25.22 11.93 -1.53
N ASN A 224 -24.09 12.04 -0.86
CA ASN A 224 -22.78 12.29 -1.45
C ASN A 224 -22.08 10.96 -1.75
N GLY A 225 -21.30 10.92 -2.83
CA GLY A 225 -20.32 9.84 -3.01
C GLY A 225 -19.18 9.98 -2.01
N PHE A 226 -18.55 11.15 -2.00
CA PHE A 226 -17.45 11.53 -1.11
C PHE A 226 -17.74 12.89 -0.47
N LYS A 227 -18.01 12.89 0.84
CA LYS A 227 -18.13 14.08 1.69
C LYS A 227 -16.79 14.31 2.38
N LEU A 228 -16.09 15.38 1.98
CA LEU A 228 -14.66 15.57 2.24
C LEU A 228 -14.39 16.61 3.34
N GLY A 229 -15.30 16.77 4.30
CA GLY A 229 -15.11 17.75 5.36
C GLY A 229 -16.36 18.01 6.20
N GLY A 230 -16.33 19.15 6.89
CA GLY A 230 -17.42 19.64 7.73
C GLY A 230 -17.02 19.80 9.19
N GLY A 231 -17.87 20.46 9.97
CA GLY A 231 -17.60 20.78 11.37
C GLY A 231 -16.81 22.08 11.58
N SER A 232 -15.96 22.12 12.62
CA SER A 232 -15.21 23.35 12.96
C SER A 232 -13.85 23.45 12.28
N THR A 233 -13.18 22.31 12.08
CA THR A 233 -11.90 22.17 11.38
C THR A 233 -11.93 20.84 10.65
N SER A 234 -11.62 20.85 9.36
CA SER A 234 -11.53 19.65 8.53
C SER A 234 -10.88 19.97 7.18
N GLY A 235 -10.36 18.94 6.51
CA GLY A 235 -9.68 19.03 5.23
C GLY A 235 -8.24 18.50 5.29
N GLY A 236 -7.36 18.96 4.40
CA GLY A 236 -6.01 18.41 4.31
C GLY A 236 -5.97 16.99 3.74
N HIS A 237 -7.09 16.53 3.19
CA HIS A 237 -7.22 15.20 2.61
C HIS A 237 -6.59 15.14 1.23
N ARG A 238 -6.20 13.93 0.84
CA ARG A 238 -5.74 13.62 -0.52
C ARG A 238 -6.61 12.52 -1.12
N ILE A 239 -7.24 12.82 -2.25
CA ILE A 239 -8.20 11.92 -2.92
C ILE A 239 -7.71 11.63 -4.34
N GLU A 240 -7.53 10.35 -4.69
CA GLU A 240 -6.84 9.95 -5.92
C GLU A 240 -7.55 8.82 -6.65
N ARG A 241 -7.71 8.93 -7.97
CA ARG A 241 -8.23 7.81 -8.79
C ARG A 241 -9.55 7.22 -8.29
N CYS A 242 -10.37 8.04 -7.63
CA CYS A 242 -11.66 7.62 -7.12
C CYS A 242 -12.75 7.81 -8.18
N VAL A 243 -13.77 6.96 -8.13
CA VAL A 243 -14.93 7.01 -9.02
C VAL A 243 -16.19 7.29 -8.22
N SER A 244 -16.98 8.27 -8.65
CA SER A 244 -18.26 8.58 -8.04
C SER A 244 -19.37 8.62 -9.07
N TYR A 245 -20.44 7.84 -8.91
CA TYR A 245 -21.54 7.88 -9.87
C TYR A 245 -22.92 7.64 -9.31
N GLN A 246 -23.94 8.24 -9.92
CA GLN A 246 -25.36 8.00 -9.59
C GLN A 246 -25.71 8.14 -8.11
N ASN A 247 -24.93 8.90 -7.34
CA ASN A 247 -25.32 9.30 -6.00
C ASN A 247 -26.45 10.33 -6.10
N ARG A 248 -27.36 10.32 -5.12
CA ARG A 248 -28.56 11.16 -5.15
C ARG A 248 -28.25 12.64 -5.33
N SER A 249 -27.17 13.14 -4.73
CA SER A 249 -26.84 14.57 -4.70
C SER A 249 -25.49 14.92 -5.30
N ARG A 250 -24.39 14.66 -4.59
CA ARG A 250 -23.05 15.10 -5.04
C ARG A 250 -22.12 13.91 -5.26
N GLY A 251 -21.20 14.05 -6.21
CA GLY A 251 -20.10 13.10 -6.38
C GLY A 251 -19.02 13.35 -5.34
N PHE A 252 -18.22 14.39 -5.55
CA PHE A 252 -17.22 14.89 -4.61
C PHE A 252 -17.64 16.25 -4.04
N HIS A 253 -17.77 16.33 -2.72
CA HIS A 253 -18.26 17.52 -2.02
C HIS A 253 -17.30 17.96 -0.93
N TYR A 254 -16.83 19.22 -0.99
CA TYR A 254 -15.94 19.78 0.03
C TYR A 254 -16.57 19.85 1.43
N ASN A 255 -17.91 19.94 1.51
CA ASN A 255 -18.68 19.97 2.75
C ASN A 255 -18.10 20.94 3.80
N GLU A 256 -17.77 22.16 3.37
CA GLU A 256 -17.23 23.20 4.24
C GLU A 256 -15.87 22.84 4.90
N ALA A 257 -15.09 21.91 4.30
CA ALA A 257 -13.68 21.75 4.62
C ALA A 257 -12.96 23.10 4.53
N ASN A 258 -12.28 23.47 5.60
CA ASN A 258 -11.61 24.76 5.74
C ASN A 258 -10.08 24.66 5.70
N ILE A 259 -9.55 23.43 5.57
CA ILE A 259 -8.19 23.13 5.15
C ILE A 259 -8.26 22.65 3.69
N PRO A 260 -7.38 23.11 2.79
CA PRO A 260 -7.34 22.65 1.40
C PRO A 260 -7.39 21.13 1.28
N VAL A 261 -8.14 20.65 0.28
CA VAL A 261 -8.24 19.24 -0.09
C VAL A 261 -7.60 19.10 -1.45
N GLU A 262 -6.78 18.07 -1.62
CA GLU A 262 -6.18 17.68 -2.89
C GLU A 262 -7.04 16.58 -3.52
N LEU A 263 -7.46 16.80 -4.76
CA LEU A 263 -8.31 15.85 -5.48
C LEU A 263 -7.80 15.67 -6.91
N PHE A 264 -7.26 14.49 -7.18
CA PHE A 264 -6.49 14.18 -8.38
C PHE A 264 -7.01 12.97 -9.11
N ASN A 265 -7.07 13.06 -10.44
CA ASN A 265 -7.40 11.94 -11.31
C ASN A 265 -8.71 11.24 -10.89
N CYS A 266 -9.71 11.95 -10.39
CA CYS A 266 -10.98 11.32 -10.03
C CYS A 266 -11.99 11.42 -11.18
N THR A 267 -12.85 10.42 -11.32
CA THR A 267 -13.96 10.43 -12.30
C THR A 267 -15.30 10.55 -11.57
N ALA A 268 -16.12 11.53 -11.95
CA ALA A 268 -17.51 11.62 -11.51
C ALA A 268 -18.47 11.54 -12.70
N TRP A 269 -19.45 10.65 -12.62
CA TRP A 269 -20.41 10.40 -13.68
C TRP A 269 -21.86 10.39 -13.17
N ASP A 270 -22.76 11.13 -13.82
CA ASP A 270 -24.21 11.05 -13.57
C ASP A 270 -24.64 11.25 -12.10
N ASN A 271 -23.91 12.10 -11.36
CA ASN A 271 -24.42 12.69 -10.12
C ASN A 271 -25.10 14.02 -10.45
N SER A 272 -26.07 14.46 -9.65
CA SER A 272 -26.69 15.79 -9.85
C SER A 272 -25.64 16.91 -9.86
N THR A 273 -24.68 16.85 -8.93
CA THR A 273 -23.46 17.66 -8.93
C THR A 273 -22.24 16.76 -8.82
N ASN A 274 -21.46 16.61 -9.89
CA ASN A 274 -20.26 15.78 -9.88
C ASN A 274 -19.18 16.31 -8.94
N TYR A 275 -18.92 17.61 -8.97
CA TYR A 275 -17.93 18.25 -8.12
C TYR A 275 -18.47 19.55 -7.53
N TRP A 276 -18.34 19.73 -6.21
CA TRP A 276 -18.65 20.98 -5.53
C TRP A 276 -17.56 21.33 -4.52
N PHE A 277 -16.80 22.40 -4.82
CA PHE A 277 -15.74 22.92 -3.95
C PHE A 277 -15.82 24.45 -3.80
N ALA A 278 -15.64 24.95 -2.59
CA ALA A 278 -15.71 26.38 -2.31
C ALA A 278 -14.87 26.82 -1.10
N GLU A 279 -14.91 28.14 -0.81
CA GLU A 279 -14.40 28.80 0.40
C GLU A 279 -12.88 28.88 0.56
N VAL A 280 -12.17 27.78 0.38
CA VAL A 280 -10.71 27.73 0.48
C VAL A 280 -10.06 27.25 -0.82
N GLU A 281 -8.75 27.38 -0.87
CA GLU A 281 -7.92 27.00 -2.02
C GLU A 281 -7.72 25.48 -2.08
N HIS A 282 -8.81 24.72 -2.26
CA HIS A 282 -8.71 23.31 -2.63
C HIS A 282 -8.01 23.16 -3.99
N VAL A 283 -7.27 22.07 -4.18
CA VAL A 283 -6.46 21.83 -5.37
C VAL A 283 -7.03 20.66 -6.16
N LEU A 284 -7.55 20.95 -7.36
CA LEU A 284 -8.15 19.95 -8.25
C LEU A 284 -7.37 19.86 -9.55
N ARG A 285 -6.87 18.68 -9.90
CA ARG A 285 -6.16 18.41 -11.17
C ARG A 285 -6.62 17.10 -11.80
N ASN A 286 -6.59 17.04 -13.13
CA ASN A 286 -6.83 15.85 -13.92
C ASN A 286 -8.19 15.15 -13.68
N ASN A 287 -9.19 15.86 -13.14
CA ASN A 287 -10.49 15.25 -12.83
C ASN A 287 -11.43 15.24 -14.03
N LEU A 288 -12.23 14.19 -14.13
CA LEU A 288 -13.13 13.94 -15.24
C LEU A 288 -14.59 14.00 -14.77
N SER A 289 -15.36 14.94 -15.33
CA SER A 289 -16.80 15.09 -15.08
C SER A 289 -17.58 14.76 -16.34
N TYR A 290 -18.53 13.83 -16.25
CA TYR A 290 -19.48 13.57 -17.34
C TYR A 290 -20.91 13.47 -16.81
N GLN A 291 -21.87 14.05 -17.54
CA GLN A 291 -23.31 14.02 -17.21
C GLN A 291 -23.70 14.50 -15.79
N GLY A 292 -22.94 15.43 -15.21
CA GLY A 292 -23.27 16.06 -13.93
C GLY A 292 -22.73 17.49 -13.87
N SER A 293 -23.25 18.30 -12.94
CA SER A 293 -22.82 19.69 -12.81
C SER A 293 -21.49 19.83 -12.04
N VAL A 294 -20.74 20.90 -12.35
CA VAL A 294 -19.51 21.29 -11.65
C VAL A 294 -19.73 22.65 -11.01
N SER A 295 -19.48 22.76 -9.71
CA SER A 295 -19.63 23.97 -8.91
C SER A 295 -18.30 24.32 -8.24
N MET A 296 -17.62 25.35 -8.74
CA MET A 296 -16.33 25.81 -8.22
C MET A 296 -16.41 27.25 -7.77
N SER A 297 -15.89 27.55 -6.59
CA SER A 297 -15.71 28.95 -6.17
C SER A 297 -14.48 29.58 -6.81
N SER A 298 -14.40 30.91 -6.78
CA SER A 298 -13.20 31.63 -7.23
C SER A 298 -11.97 31.45 -6.33
N ALA A 299 -12.12 30.86 -5.14
CA ALA A 299 -11.02 30.57 -4.24
C ALA A 299 -10.32 29.25 -4.59
N THR A 300 -11.02 28.34 -5.27
CA THR A 300 -10.54 27.00 -5.58
C THR A 300 -9.47 27.04 -6.67
N ASP A 301 -8.34 26.35 -6.48
CA ASP A 301 -7.31 26.20 -7.51
C ASP A 301 -7.59 24.93 -8.34
N HIS A 302 -8.30 25.11 -9.45
CA HIS A 302 -8.68 24.00 -10.32
C HIS A 302 -8.19 24.21 -11.76
N GLN A 303 -7.33 23.32 -12.24
CA GLN A 303 -6.71 23.36 -13.56
C GLN A 303 -6.60 21.95 -14.15
N PHE A 304 -6.45 21.83 -15.47
CA PHE A 304 -6.29 20.53 -16.15
C PHE A 304 -7.41 19.51 -15.87
N ASN A 305 -8.58 19.94 -15.39
CA ASN A 305 -9.75 19.07 -15.31
C ASN A 305 -10.50 19.14 -16.64
N SER A 306 -11.34 18.14 -16.92
CA SER A 306 -12.21 18.07 -18.11
C SER A 306 -12.91 19.42 -18.41
N TRP A 307 -13.51 20.07 -17.40
CA TRP A 307 -14.19 21.35 -17.56
C TRP A 307 -13.26 22.56 -17.77
N ASN A 308 -11.98 22.46 -17.37
CA ASN A 308 -10.98 23.48 -17.68
C ASN A 308 -10.49 23.36 -19.13
N LEU A 309 -10.42 22.12 -19.64
CA LEU A 309 -9.88 21.79 -20.95
C LEU A 309 -10.95 21.81 -22.07
N GLY A 310 -12.23 21.97 -21.70
CA GLY A 310 -13.35 21.98 -22.66
C GLY A 310 -13.69 20.59 -23.20
N ILE A 311 -13.38 19.55 -22.43
CA ILE A 311 -13.73 18.15 -22.74
C ILE A 311 -15.10 17.87 -22.11
N ASP A 312 -16.16 18.19 -22.87
CA ASP A 312 -17.55 17.97 -22.44
C ASP A 312 -17.98 16.50 -22.60
N ASP A 313 -17.37 15.79 -23.56
CA ASP A 313 -17.55 14.36 -23.79
C ASP A 313 -16.18 13.67 -23.74
N PRO A 314 -15.89 12.89 -22.69
CA PRO A 314 -14.63 12.18 -22.53
C PRO A 314 -14.52 10.97 -23.45
N SER A 315 -15.59 10.53 -24.11
CA SER A 315 -15.61 9.30 -24.93
C SER A 315 -15.16 8.06 -24.15
N PHE A 316 -16.04 7.53 -23.30
CA PHE A 316 -15.81 6.27 -22.59
C PHE A 316 -16.06 5.05 -23.49
N GLU A 317 -15.31 3.96 -23.29
CA GLU A 317 -15.58 2.63 -23.87
C GLU A 317 -16.97 2.14 -23.46
N SER A 318 -17.35 2.32 -22.19
CA SER A 318 -18.66 1.97 -21.69
C SER A 318 -19.15 2.89 -20.57
N THR A 319 -20.44 3.16 -20.57
CA THR A 319 -21.18 3.79 -19.46
C THR A 319 -22.17 2.82 -18.82
N ASP A 320 -22.09 1.52 -19.14
CA ASP A 320 -22.81 0.46 -18.44
C ASP A 320 -22.02 0.05 -17.18
N PRO A 321 -22.54 0.28 -15.96
CA PRO A 321 -21.84 -0.06 -14.72
C PRO A 321 -21.49 -1.55 -14.55
N THR A 322 -22.11 -2.43 -15.35
CA THR A 322 -21.80 -3.87 -15.35
C THR A 322 -20.65 -4.25 -16.28
N SER A 323 -20.14 -3.29 -17.06
CA SER A 323 -19.05 -3.48 -18.01
C SER A 323 -17.69 -3.51 -17.32
N SER A 324 -16.80 -4.38 -17.80
CA SER A 324 -15.36 -4.38 -17.48
C SER A 324 -14.69 -3.04 -17.77
N ASP A 325 -15.19 -2.37 -18.79
CA ASP A 325 -14.66 -1.12 -19.34
C ASP A 325 -15.48 0.10 -18.89
N PHE A 326 -16.28 -0.04 -17.83
CA PHE A 326 -17.08 1.05 -17.30
C PHE A 326 -16.19 2.25 -16.95
N LEU A 327 -16.50 3.40 -17.56
CA LEU A 327 -15.80 4.67 -17.45
C LEU A 327 -14.31 4.64 -17.83
N ARG A 328 -13.84 3.58 -18.52
CA ARG A 328 -12.52 3.59 -19.17
C ARG A 328 -12.58 4.43 -20.44
N LEU A 329 -11.50 5.15 -20.73
CA LEU A 329 -11.41 5.97 -21.93
C LEU A 329 -11.35 5.09 -23.18
N SER A 330 -12.04 5.49 -24.23
CA SER A 330 -11.86 4.89 -25.56
C SER A 330 -10.52 5.30 -26.18
N PRO A 331 -9.92 4.50 -27.09
CA PRO A 331 -8.62 4.80 -27.69
C PRO A 331 -8.52 6.14 -28.43
N ASP A 332 -9.63 6.75 -28.82
CA ASP A 332 -9.69 8.07 -29.45
C ASP A 332 -10.19 9.18 -28.50
N SER A 333 -10.23 8.88 -27.20
CA SER A 333 -10.67 9.83 -26.17
C SER A 333 -9.78 11.09 -26.15
N PRO A 334 -10.39 12.29 -26.10
CA PRO A 334 -9.65 13.53 -25.93
C PRO A 334 -9.11 13.73 -24.50
N ALA A 335 -9.42 12.82 -23.57
CA ALA A 335 -8.95 12.85 -22.20
C ALA A 335 -7.63 12.08 -22.01
N ILE A 336 -7.15 11.38 -23.04
CA ILE A 336 -5.85 10.72 -23.05
C ILE A 336 -4.72 11.75 -23.16
N ASP A 337 -3.65 11.60 -22.37
CA ASP A 337 -2.48 12.49 -22.36
C ASP A 337 -2.82 13.99 -22.17
N ALA A 338 -3.96 14.28 -21.53
CA ALA A 338 -4.50 15.64 -21.46
C ALA A 338 -4.24 16.33 -20.10
N GLY A 339 -3.80 15.57 -19.10
CA GLY A 339 -3.55 16.02 -17.74
C GLY A 339 -2.22 16.75 -17.55
N THR A 340 -1.89 16.98 -16.28
CA THR A 340 -0.60 17.48 -15.81
C THR A 340 -0.04 16.54 -14.78
N ASP A 341 1.29 16.40 -14.72
CA ASP A 341 1.94 15.62 -13.67
C ASP A 341 1.61 16.19 -12.26
N VAL A 342 1.13 15.30 -11.40
CA VAL A 342 0.71 15.55 -10.01
C VAL A 342 1.39 14.57 -9.03
N GLY A 343 2.44 13.89 -9.48
CA GLY A 343 3.13 12.85 -8.73
C GLY A 343 2.40 11.50 -8.70
N LEU A 344 1.49 11.26 -9.64
CA LEU A 344 0.82 9.96 -9.84
C LEU A 344 1.40 9.29 -11.08
N ASP A 345 1.57 7.97 -11.07
CA ASP A 345 2.02 7.22 -12.24
C ASP A 345 1.09 7.42 -13.45
N PHE A 346 1.65 7.47 -14.65
CA PHE A 346 0.88 7.58 -15.89
C PHE A 346 1.61 6.94 -17.07
N ALA A 347 0.89 6.76 -18.17
CA ALA A 347 1.45 6.28 -19.43
C ALA A 347 1.44 7.40 -20.47
N GLY A 348 2.24 7.29 -21.52
CA GLY A 348 2.24 8.26 -22.60
C GLY A 348 3.01 9.55 -22.29
N ASP A 349 2.55 10.65 -22.88
CA ASP A 349 3.19 11.97 -22.82
C ASP A 349 2.76 12.77 -21.56
N ALA A 350 1.58 12.48 -20.98
CA ALA A 350 1.05 13.10 -19.77
C ALA A 350 -0.03 12.21 -19.12
N PRO A 351 -0.45 12.45 -17.85
CA PRO A 351 -1.55 11.70 -17.26
C PRO A 351 -2.85 11.83 -18.05
N ASP A 352 -3.58 10.73 -18.16
CA ASP A 352 -4.96 10.78 -18.61
C ASP A 352 -5.82 11.51 -17.57
N LEU A 353 -6.95 12.06 -18.01
CA LEU A 353 -7.94 12.59 -17.06
C LEU A 353 -8.78 11.45 -16.48
N GLY A 354 -9.13 11.59 -15.21
CA GLY A 354 -9.99 10.66 -14.51
C GLY A 354 -9.22 9.49 -13.90
N ALA A 355 -9.99 8.52 -13.42
CA ALA A 355 -9.53 7.47 -12.52
C ALA A 355 -8.73 6.34 -13.16
N TYR A 356 -8.77 6.21 -14.49
CA TYR A 356 -8.20 5.08 -15.23
C TYR A 356 -7.30 5.57 -16.35
N GLU A 357 -6.09 5.01 -16.44
CA GLU A 357 -5.08 5.29 -17.49
C GLU A 357 -5.22 4.32 -18.69
N THR A 358 -4.83 4.73 -19.91
CA THR A 358 -5.31 4.12 -21.17
C THR A 358 -4.33 3.19 -21.92
N ASP A 359 -3.00 3.30 -21.87
CA ASP A 359 -2.11 2.34 -22.60
C ASP A 359 -0.62 2.33 -22.15
N GLY A 360 -0.29 1.70 -21.00
CA GLY A 360 1.04 1.09 -20.82
C GLY A 360 2.01 1.72 -19.82
N GLY A 361 1.58 1.91 -18.58
CA GLY A 361 2.17 1.15 -17.49
C GLY A 361 1.22 -0.01 -17.21
N THR A 362 1.68 -1.08 -16.58
CA THR A 362 0.74 -1.83 -15.74
C THR A 362 0.07 -0.82 -14.83
N ASP A 363 -1.20 -0.51 -15.07
CA ASP A 363 -2.09 -0.53 -13.94
C ASP A 363 -2.08 -2.00 -13.50
N SER A 364 -1.31 -2.30 -12.46
CA SER A 364 -1.51 -3.54 -11.71
C SER A 364 -2.91 -3.60 -11.08
N GLY A 365 -3.80 -2.63 -11.34
CA GLY A 365 -5.23 -2.68 -11.11
C GLY A 365 -6.10 -2.79 -12.38
N THR A 366 -6.01 -3.86 -13.18
CA THR A 366 -7.14 -4.28 -14.03
C THR A 366 -7.59 -5.71 -13.76
N ALA A 367 -8.51 -5.84 -12.79
CA ALA A 367 -9.34 -7.01 -12.63
C ALA A 367 -10.47 -6.97 -13.66
N THR A 368 -10.28 -7.62 -14.81
CA THR A 368 -11.38 -8.35 -15.48
C THR A 368 -10.95 -9.67 -16.13
N SER A 369 -9.65 -9.96 -16.15
CA SER A 369 -9.09 -11.31 -16.30
C SER A 369 -7.61 -11.23 -15.91
N PRO A 370 -7.28 -11.10 -14.62
CA PRO A 370 -5.87 -11.02 -14.23
C PRO A 370 -5.21 -12.32 -14.67
N THR A 371 -4.38 -12.36 -15.70
CA THR A 371 -3.72 -13.60 -16.08
C THR A 371 -2.48 -13.80 -15.22
N LEU A 372 -2.46 -14.87 -14.44
CA LEU A 372 -1.28 -15.32 -13.72
C LEU A 372 -0.40 -16.13 -14.67
N LYS A 373 0.83 -15.67 -14.89
CA LYS A 373 1.89 -16.44 -15.57
C LYS A 373 2.77 -17.09 -14.52
N VAL A 374 2.72 -18.41 -14.44
CA VAL A 374 3.53 -19.16 -13.48
C VAL A 374 4.63 -19.93 -14.21
N ALA A 375 5.87 -19.75 -13.76
CA ALA A 375 7.01 -20.50 -14.21
C ALA A 375 6.89 -21.95 -13.69
N THR A 376 6.83 -22.92 -14.60
CA THR A 376 6.84 -24.34 -14.28
C THR A 376 8.14 -24.96 -14.75
N ALA A 377 8.81 -25.70 -13.87
CA ALA A 377 9.93 -26.53 -14.27
C ALA A 377 9.39 -27.78 -14.96
N ASP A 378 9.76 -28.03 -16.22
CA ASP A 378 9.50 -29.34 -16.80
C ASP A 378 10.51 -30.37 -16.29
N GLY A 379 10.18 -31.66 -16.47
CA GLY A 379 11.01 -32.77 -15.97
C GLY A 379 12.43 -32.86 -16.56
N SER A 380 12.84 -31.91 -17.41
CA SER A 380 14.18 -31.78 -17.96
C SER A 380 14.97 -30.57 -17.42
N GLY A 381 14.36 -29.77 -16.54
CA GLY A 381 14.99 -28.56 -15.97
C GLY A 381 14.89 -27.33 -16.87
N GLY A 382 14.03 -27.34 -17.89
CA GLY A 382 13.66 -26.16 -18.65
C GLY A 382 12.50 -25.41 -17.99
N VAL A 383 12.52 -24.08 -18.03
CA VAL A 383 11.43 -23.23 -17.53
C VAL A 383 10.39 -23.05 -18.63
N GLY A 384 9.20 -23.61 -18.44
CA GLY A 384 8.03 -23.38 -19.28
C GLY A 384 7.01 -22.51 -18.54
N PHE A 385 6.36 -21.59 -19.24
CA PHE A 385 5.34 -20.72 -18.62
C PHE A 385 3.94 -21.27 -18.89
N GLN A 386 3.14 -21.40 -17.83
CA GLN A 386 1.70 -21.61 -17.95
C GLN A 386 0.98 -20.31 -17.64
N THR A 387 0.13 -19.88 -18.57
CA THR A 387 -0.76 -18.74 -18.38
C THR A 387 -2.13 -19.26 -17.98
N ALA A 388 -2.66 -18.77 -16.87
CA ALA A 388 -4.02 -19.07 -16.44
C ALA A 388 -4.71 -17.78 -15.97
N THR A 389 -6.02 -17.68 -16.18
CA THR A 389 -6.83 -16.57 -15.66
C THR A 389 -6.95 -16.75 -14.14
N ALA A 390 -6.51 -15.75 -13.38
CA ALA A 390 -6.74 -15.65 -11.96
C ALA A 390 -8.25 -15.68 -11.69
N ARG A 391 -8.63 -16.34 -10.61
CA ARG A 391 -10.03 -16.46 -10.26
C ARG A 391 -10.55 -15.07 -9.97
N TYR A 392 -11.73 -14.76 -10.50
CA TYR A 392 -12.43 -13.56 -10.15
C TYR A 392 -13.87 -13.94 -9.81
N TYR A 393 -14.44 -13.26 -8.82
CA TYR A 393 -15.80 -13.52 -8.39
C TYR A 393 -16.75 -12.75 -9.30
N ASP A 394 -17.64 -13.45 -10.00
CA ASP A 394 -18.55 -12.82 -10.99
C ASP A 394 -19.83 -12.25 -10.38
N GLY A 395 -19.92 -12.23 -9.05
CA GLY A 395 -21.12 -11.86 -8.30
C GLY A 395 -22.01 -13.04 -7.92
N SER A 396 -21.69 -14.27 -8.31
CA SER A 396 -22.44 -15.48 -7.92
C SER A 396 -21.58 -16.67 -7.53
N GLN A 397 -20.42 -16.81 -8.14
CA GLN A 397 -19.42 -17.84 -7.83
C GLN A 397 -18.04 -17.36 -8.28
N TRP A 398 -17.01 -18.00 -7.75
CA TRP A 398 -15.66 -17.83 -8.26
C TRP A 398 -15.56 -18.44 -9.67
N VAL A 399 -15.34 -17.58 -10.65
CA VAL A 399 -15.14 -17.99 -12.05
C VAL A 399 -13.65 -18.23 -12.29
N ALA A 400 -13.37 -19.31 -13.02
CA ALA A 400 -12.06 -19.95 -13.26
C ALA A 400 -11.53 -20.85 -12.10
N PRO A 401 -10.74 -21.91 -12.40
CA PRO A 401 -10.13 -22.78 -11.38
C PRO A 401 -8.95 -22.10 -10.65
N PRO A 402 -8.61 -22.52 -9.42
CA PRO A 402 -7.37 -22.09 -8.75
C PRO A 402 -6.14 -22.42 -9.59
N VAL A 403 -5.19 -21.49 -9.67
CA VAL A 403 -3.91 -21.76 -10.33
C VAL A 403 -3.00 -22.45 -9.32
N SER A 404 -2.90 -23.77 -9.47
CA SER A 404 -1.91 -24.58 -8.75
C SER A 404 -0.81 -24.97 -9.72
N TYR A 405 0.45 -24.75 -9.34
CA TYR A 405 1.59 -25.26 -10.10
C TYR A 405 2.32 -26.31 -9.28
N TYR A 406 2.94 -27.26 -9.97
CA TYR A 406 3.76 -28.28 -9.33
C TYR A 406 5.20 -27.76 -9.26
N ASP A 407 5.70 -27.52 -8.05
CA ASP A 407 7.03 -26.93 -7.82
C ASP A 407 8.19 -27.95 -7.95
N GLY A 408 7.87 -29.21 -8.27
CA GLY A 408 8.80 -30.33 -8.29
C GLY A 408 8.74 -31.23 -7.05
N SER A 409 7.93 -30.88 -6.04
CA SER A 409 7.73 -31.66 -4.82
C SER A 409 6.24 -31.77 -4.41
N GLN A 410 5.47 -30.69 -4.54
CA GLN A 410 4.03 -30.63 -4.23
C GLN A 410 3.30 -29.66 -5.17
N PHE A 411 1.97 -29.71 -5.15
CA PHE A 411 1.16 -28.70 -5.81
C PHE A 411 1.01 -27.50 -4.87
N VAL A 412 1.46 -26.33 -5.33
CA VAL A 412 1.39 -25.05 -4.62
C VAL A 412 0.30 -24.22 -5.27
N THR A 413 -0.67 -23.78 -4.46
CA THR A 413 -1.71 -22.83 -4.86
C THR A 413 -1.22 -21.43 -4.50
N VAL A 414 -1.16 -20.54 -5.49
CA VAL A 414 -0.71 -19.17 -5.28
C VAL A 414 -1.78 -18.41 -4.48
N ALA A 415 -1.41 -17.85 -3.33
CA ALA A 415 -2.23 -16.98 -2.48
C ALA A 415 -1.71 -15.53 -2.54
N GLU A 416 -2.55 -14.60 -2.12
CA GLU A 416 -2.47 -13.13 -2.31
C GLU A 416 -1.19 -12.47 -1.78
N GLY A 417 -0.86 -11.29 -2.32
CA GLY A 417 0.43 -10.63 -2.17
C GLY A 417 0.79 -10.18 -0.75
N GLU A 418 2.09 -10.23 -0.42
CA GLU A 418 2.67 -9.66 0.80
C GLU A 418 3.84 -8.72 0.44
N THR A 419 3.82 -7.52 1.02
CA THR A 419 5.01 -6.71 1.34
C THR A 419 4.95 -6.44 2.84
N SER A 420 5.85 -7.04 3.62
CA SER A 420 5.99 -6.83 5.06
C SER A 420 6.81 -5.56 5.32
N ASP A 421 6.44 -4.76 6.32
CA ASP A 421 7.16 -3.57 6.80
C ASP A 421 7.37 -3.70 8.33
N ASN A 422 8.62 -3.81 8.83
CA ASN A 422 8.91 -4.03 10.26
C ASN A 422 9.92 -3.04 10.87
N SER A 423 9.36 -1.99 11.47
CA SER A 423 9.83 -1.25 12.67
C SER A 423 11.29 -0.79 12.73
N GLY A 424 11.48 0.52 12.57
CA GLY A 424 12.66 1.30 12.91
C GLY A 424 12.37 2.76 12.53
N GLY A 425 12.98 3.76 13.15
CA GLY A 425 12.69 5.18 12.90
C GLY A 425 13.12 5.73 11.54
N GLY A 426 12.93 4.99 10.44
CA GLY A 426 13.33 5.32 9.07
C GLY A 426 12.22 5.77 8.15
N SER A 427 12.65 6.20 6.97
CA SER A 427 11.81 6.68 5.89
C SER A 427 10.64 5.74 5.60
N THR A 428 9.44 6.32 5.39
CA THR A 428 8.25 5.63 4.87
C THR A 428 8.26 5.57 3.34
N ASP A 429 9.45 5.72 2.75
CA ASP A 429 9.64 5.71 1.32
C ASP A 429 9.30 4.31 0.78
N PRO A 430 8.28 4.17 -0.08
CA PRO A 430 7.92 2.88 -0.68
C PRO A 430 9.05 2.29 -1.55
N ASN A 431 10.06 3.09 -1.89
CA ASN A 431 11.25 2.67 -2.62
C ASN A 431 12.41 2.28 -1.69
N LEU A 432 12.23 2.31 -0.37
CA LEU A 432 13.27 2.00 0.60
C LEU A 432 13.71 0.53 0.44
N VAL A 433 15.03 0.34 0.28
CA VAL A 433 15.68 -0.97 0.28
C VAL A 433 16.26 -1.27 1.66
N GLU A 434 16.95 -0.28 2.26
CA GLU A 434 17.53 -0.42 3.59
C GLU A 434 17.84 0.95 4.22
N SER A 435 17.38 1.16 5.46
CA SER A 435 17.69 2.34 6.30
C SER A 435 18.46 1.96 7.58
N PHE A 436 18.63 0.68 7.88
CA PHE A 436 19.23 0.13 9.10
C PHE A 436 18.50 0.48 10.40
N GLU A 437 17.29 1.04 10.28
CA GLU A 437 16.54 1.57 11.41
C GLU A 437 15.98 0.50 12.33
N SER A 438 15.86 -0.72 11.83
CA SER A 438 15.55 -1.91 12.62
C SER A 438 16.62 -2.20 13.67
N GLY A 439 17.85 -1.69 13.48
CA GLY A 439 19.00 -2.04 14.30
C GLY A 439 19.44 -3.50 14.16
N ASP A 440 18.85 -4.24 13.22
CA ASP A 440 19.04 -5.67 13.04
C ASP A 440 19.74 -5.98 11.71
N LEU A 441 20.78 -6.82 11.78
CA LEU A 441 21.51 -7.31 10.63
C LEU A 441 21.22 -8.80 10.36
N SER A 442 20.13 -9.35 10.91
CA SER A 442 19.76 -10.77 10.77
C SER A 442 19.47 -11.20 9.33
N ALA A 443 19.00 -10.27 8.49
CA ALA A 443 18.82 -10.47 7.04
C ALA A 443 20.15 -10.53 6.27
N TYR A 444 21.26 -10.16 6.90
CA TYR A 444 22.58 -10.12 6.28
C TYR A 444 23.44 -11.34 6.61
N ASN A 445 24.11 -11.84 5.59
CA ASN A 445 25.13 -12.87 5.65
C ASN A 445 26.52 -12.28 5.35
N GLY A 446 27.58 -12.95 5.81
CA GLY A 446 28.96 -12.50 5.60
C GLY A 446 29.63 -12.09 6.90
N ASP A 447 30.43 -11.02 6.86
CA ASP A 447 31.24 -10.57 7.98
C ASP A 447 30.43 -9.66 8.93
N THR A 448 29.27 -10.11 9.42
CA THR A 448 28.38 -9.28 10.25
C THR A 448 29.02 -8.73 11.53
N GLY A 449 30.07 -9.39 12.05
CA GLY A 449 30.86 -8.87 13.17
C GLY A 449 31.83 -7.73 12.83
N ALA A 450 32.01 -7.42 11.54
CA ALA A 450 32.80 -6.30 11.03
C ALA A 450 31.92 -5.08 10.69
N PHE A 451 30.62 -5.17 10.91
CA PHE A 451 29.67 -4.07 10.78
C PHE A 451 28.90 -3.93 12.11
N ALA A 452 28.35 -2.75 12.33
CA ALA A 452 27.38 -2.50 13.38
C ALA A 452 26.33 -1.52 12.85
N VAL A 453 25.19 -1.46 13.50
CA VAL A 453 24.27 -0.33 13.33
C VAL A 453 24.55 0.66 14.45
N ALA A 454 24.75 1.92 14.09
CA ALA A 454 25.07 2.96 15.05
C ALA A 454 24.27 4.22 14.80
N SER A 455 23.99 4.94 15.87
CA SER A 455 23.17 6.15 15.83
C SER A 455 23.99 7.43 15.59
N ASP A 456 25.26 7.30 15.22
CA ASP A 456 26.13 8.42 14.90
C ASP A 456 26.25 8.55 13.39
N ARG A 457 25.85 9.73 12.87
CA ARG A 457 25.84 10.02 11.43
C ARG A 457 24.88 9.08 10.71
N ALA A 458 23.58 9.37 10.88
CA ALA A 458 22.52 8.86 10.02
C ALA A 458 22.06 10.01 9.10
N THR A 459 21.71 9.72 7.85
CA THR A 459 21.08 10.64 6.90
C THR A 459 19.58 10.44 6.85
N ASP A 460 19.11 9.22 7.07
CA ASP A 460 17.72 8.88 7.30
C ASP A 460 17.53 8.41 8.74
N GLY A 461 16.43 8.78 9.38
CA GLY A 461 16.13 8.34 10.73
C GLY A 461 17.20 8.61 11.81
N SER A 462 17.53 7.56 12.56
CA SER A 462 18.38 7.55 13.75
C SER A 462 19.61 6.66 13.66
N ASN A 463 19.75 5.82 12.63
CA ASN A 463 20.72 4.73 12.55
C ASN A 463 21.36 4.65 11.17
N ALA A 464 22.64 4.27 11.12
CA ALA A 464 23.33 3.94 9.89
C ALA A 464 24.17 2.68 10.09
N LEU A 465 24.50 2.01 8.99
CA LEU A 465 25.46 0.91 9.00
C LEU A 465 26.88 1.48 9.08
N VAL A 466 27.64 1.05 10.08
CA VAL A 466 29.01 1.50 10.32
C VAL A 466 30.00 0.33 10.34
N SER A 467 31.17 0.55 9.76
CA SER A 467 32.30 -0.39 9.85
C SER A 467 32.89 -0.48 11.26
N THR A 468 33.30 -1.67 11.70
CA THR A 468 33.93 -1.88 13.02
C THR A 468 35.30 -2.58 12.98
N ALA A 469 35.75 -3.05 11.81
CA ALA A 469 37.01 -3.79 11.62
C ALA A 469 37.72 -3.40 10.29
N GLY A 470 38.38 -4.33 9.58
CA GLY A 470 38.84 -4.08 8.19
C GLY A 470 40.30 -3.63 7.96
N GLN A 471 41.16 -3.62 8.98
CA GLN A 471 42.57 -3.17 8.87
C GLN A 471 43.51 -4.11 8.08
N SER A 472 43.07 -5.31 7.71
CA SER A 472 43.94 -6.33 7.07
C SER A 472 43.30 -7.14 5.96
N ALA A 473 42.01 -6.89 5.66
CA ALA A 473 41.26 -7.56 4.62
C ALA A 473 40.05 -6.71 4.23
N TRP A 474 39.46 -7.01 3.07
CA TRP A 474 38.11 -6.57 2.74
C TRP A 474 37.10 -7.26 3.65
N GLN A 475 36.05 -6.52 4.03
CA GLN A 475 34.94 -7.01 4.83
C GLN A 475 33.66 -6.77 4.05
N SER A 476 32.76 -7.74 4.03
CA SER A 476 31.49 -7.56 3.31
C SER A 476 30.32 -8.26 3.99
N ILE A 477 29.17 -7.60 3.94
CA ILE A 477 27.87 -8.19 4.24
C ILE A 477 26.98 -8.10 3.01
N ARG A 478 25.99 -8.99 2.95
CA ARG A 478 25.03 -9.06 1.84
C ARG A 478 23.73 -9.69 2.29
N SER A 479 22.64 -9.32 1.66
CA SER A 479 21.33 -9.94 1.83
C SER A 479 20.79 -10.40 0.49
N THR A 480 20.19 -11.59 0.47
CA THR A 480 19.49 -12.19 -0.69
C THR A 480 18.11 -12.71 -0.30
N SER A 481 17.69 -12.45 0.95
CA SER A 481 16.40 -12.79 1.53
C SER A 481 16.26 -12.12 2.89
N GLY A 482 15.05 -11.73 3.29
CA GLY A 482 14.77 -11.17 4.60
C GLY A 482 14.77 -9.64 4.69
N LEU A 483 15.08 -8.95 3.59
CA LEU A 483 14.66 -7.56 3.37
C LEU A 483 13.35 -7.52 2.60
N GLU A 484 12.67 -6.38 2.67
CA GLU A 484 11.33 -6.15 2.13
C GLU A 484 11.39 -5.78 0.64
N THR A 485 12.42 -5.03 0.27
CA THR A 485 12.73 -4.61 -1.10
C THR A 485 14.20 -4.93 -1.40
N TYR A 486 14.48 -5.17 -2.67
CA TYR A 486 15.80 -5.50 -3.22
C TYR A 486 16.09 -4.64 -4.45
N VAL A 487 17.28 -4.78 -5.06
CA VAL A 487 17.66 -4.01 -6.26
C VAL A 487 17.62 -4.94 -7.46
N PRO A 488 16.48 -5.06 -8.17
CA PRO A 488 16.39 -5.88 -9.35
C PRO A 488 17.11 -5.23 -10.54
N HIS A 489 17.45 -6.06 -11.53
CA HIS A 489 17.98 -5.59 -12.80
C HIS A 489 16.99 -4.66 -13.51
N GLY A 490 17.49 -3.57 -14.10
CA GLY A 490 16.64 -2.52 -14.67
C GLY A 490 16.26 -1.41 -13.69
N SER A 491 16.92 -1.34 -12.54
CA SER A 491 16.68 -0.30 -11.52
C SER A 491 17.77 0.76 -11.48
N THR A 492 17.40 1.93 -10.96
CA THR A 492 18.35 2.90 -10.42
C THR A 492 18.27 2.83 -8.90
N VAL A 493 19.41 2.80 -8.21
CA VAL A 493 19.48 2.82 -6.75
C VAL A 493 20.36 3.98 -6.29
N ALA A 494 19.92 4.69 -5.25
CA ALA A 494 20.71 5.67 -4.54
C ALA A 494 21.04 5.16 -3.13
N VAL A 495 22.25 5.43 -2.66
CA VAL A 495 22.69 5.13 -1.29
C VAL A 495 23.64 6.20 -0.79
N ASP A 496 23.48 6.60 0.47
CA ASP A 496 24.35 7.58 1.10
C ASP A 496 25.56 6.88 1.71
N VAL A 497 26.76 7.39 1.41
CA VAL A 497 28.03 6.80 1.82
C VAL A 497 28.93 7.87 2.43
N TYR A 498 29.50 7.56 3.59
CA TYR A 498 30.43 8.43 4.30
C TYR A 498 31.78 7.75 4.46
N VAL A 499 32.86 8.43 4.07
CA VAL A 499 34.24 7.98 4.32
C VAL A 499 34.98 8.99 5.20
N THR A 500 35.88 8.51 6.05
CA THR A 500 36.62 9.36 7.01
C THR A 500 38.03 9.71 6.56
N ASP A 501 38.64 8.86 5.73
CA ASP A 501 39.94 9.05 5.12
C ASP A 501 39.83 8.79 3.62
N SER A 502 40.61 9.53 2.82
CA SER A 502 40.68 9.30 1.38
C SER A 502 41.17 7.90 1.00
N SER A 503 41.82 7.20 1.92
CA SER A 503 42.34 5.84 1.74
C SER A 503 41.34 4.76 2.18
N ASP A 504 40.22 5.14 2.80
CA ASP A 504 39.11 4.22 3.06
C ASP A 504 38.52 3.75 1.72
N CYS A 505 38.06 2.50 1.66
CA CYS A 505 37.30 1.99 0.51
C CYS A 505 35.87 1.69 0.95
N ALA A 506 34.90 2.06 0.13
CA ALA A 506 33.46 1.87 0.38
C ALA A 506 32.76 1.50 -0.92
N ILE A 507 32.24 0.28 -0.98
CA ILE A 507 31.65 -0.33 -2.18
C ILE A 507 30.26 -0.83 -1.83
N VAL A 508 29.28 -0.50 -2.68
CA VAL A 508 27.91 -0.99 -2.61
C VAL A 508 27.78 -2.17 -3.58
N ARG A 509 27.15 -3.25 -3.13
CA ARG A 509 26.89 -4.43 -3.93
C ARG A 509 25.41 -4.55 -4.30
N PHE A 510 25.17 -4.98 -5.52
CA PHE A 510 23.85 -5.21 -6.12
C PHE A 510 23.96 -6.36 -7.13
N GLY A 511 22.83 -6.90 -7.58
CA GLY A 511 22.82 -8.13 -8.37
C GLY A 511 23.47 -9.31 -7.63
N VAL A 512 23.18 -9.41 -6.33
CA VAL A 512 23.80 -10.41 -5.47
C VAL A 512 23.01 -11.72 -5.50
N GLY A 513 23.49 -12.71 -6.25
CA GLY A 513 22.99 -14.10 -6.22
C GLY A 513 23.59 -14.94 -5.09
N GLY A 514 24.52 -14.37 -4.33
CA GLY A 514 25.13 -14.99 -3.15
C GLY A 514 26.58 -14.57 -2.94
N ALA A 515 27.34 -15.35 -2.16
CA ALA A 515 28.74 -15.04 -1.82
C ALA A 515 29.68 -14.91 -3.04
N ASN A 516 29.29 -15.58 -4.12
CA ASN A 516 30.12 -15.81 -5.29
C ASN A 516 29.54 -15.16 -6.55
N ASN A 517 28.38 -14.49 -6.46
CA ASN A 517 27.75 -13.80 -7.58
C ASN A 517 27.28 -12.42 -7.11
N TRP A 518 27.91 -11.35 -7.60
CA TRP A 518 27.56 -9.97 -7.25
C TRP A 518 28.26 -8.96 -8.17
N ILE A 519 27.68 -7.77 -8.29
CA ILE A 519 28.33 -6.57 -8.83
C ILE A 519 28.61 -5.62 -7.66
N GLY A 520 29.71 -4.88 -7.72
CA GLY A 520 30.10 -3.89 -6.71
C GLY A 520 30.58 -2.60 -7.34
N ALA A 521 30.06 -1.47 -6.87
CA ALA A 521 30.45 -0.13 -7.30
C ALA A 521 30.70 0.81 -6.11
N GLY A 522 31.74 1.65 -6.19
CA GLY A 522 31.97 2.70 -5.20
C GLY A 522 33.41 3.19 -5.11
N TRP A 523 33.72 3.97 -4.08
CA TRP A 523 35.04 4.55 -3.85
C TRP A 523 36.09 3.50 -3.46
N ASN A 524 37.18 3.44 -4.21
CA ASN A 524 38.36 2.66 -3.87
C ASN A 524 39.55 3.60 -3.61
N GLY A 525 39.79 3.89 -2.32
CA GLY A 525 40.87 4.77 -1.86
C GLY A 525 42.29 4.27 -2.20
N ASN A 526 42.49 2.98 -2.43
CA ASN A 526 43.79 2.45 -2.87
C ASN A 526 44.12 2.82 -4.32
N ASN A 527 43.10 2.86 -5.17
CA ASN A 527 43.24 3.15 -6.60
C ASN A 527 42.91 4.61 -6.96
N GLY A 528 42.30 5.36 -6.04
CA GLY A 528 41.99 6.78 -6.19
C GLY A 528 40.89 7.05 -7.22
N GLY A 529 39.83 6.23 -7.22
CA GLY A 529 38.71 6.39 -8.15
C GLY A 529 37.52 5.49 -7.83
N ILE A 530 36.47 5.57 -8.66
CA ILE A 530 35.30 4.69 -8.59
C ILE A 530 35.69 3.33 -9.15
N GLN A 531 35.66 2.30 -8.34
CA GLN A 531 35.79 0.93 -8.81
C GLN A 531 34.40 0.39 -9.15
N VAL A 532 34.27 -0.20 -10.33
CA VAL A 532 33.18 -1.16 -10.62
C VAL A 532 33.82 -2.53 -10.85
N SER A 533 33.30 -3.53 -10.15
CA SER A 533 33.81 -4.90 -10.16
C SER A 533 32.66 -5.89 -10.06
N GLU A 534 32.92 -7.14 -10.36
CA GLU A 534 31.96 -8.22 -10.22
C GLU A 534 32.65 -9.49 -9.74
N ALA A 535 31.87 -10.42 -9.22
CA ALA A 535 32.28 -11.80 -9.07
C ALA A 535 31.26 -12.69 -9.78
N VAL A 536 31.72 -13.54 -10.69
CA VAL A 536 30.87 -14.54 -11.35
C VAL A 536 31.31 -15.93 -10.93
N SER A 537 30.43 -16.68 -10.25
CA SER A 537 30.76 -18.00 -9.70
C SER A 537 32.06 -18.02 -8.87
N GLY A 538 32.33 -16.94 -8.13
CA GLY A 538 33.47 -16.77 -7.23
C GLY A 538 34.75 -16.25 -7.91
N SER A 539 34.70 -16.00 -9.21
CA SER A 539 35.81 -15.37 -9.95
C SER A 539 35.62 -13.87 -9.98
N TRP A 540 36.44 -13.15 -9.22
CA TRP A 540 36.41 -11.70 -9.16
C TRP A 540 37.07 -11.05 -10.39
N SER A 541 36.44 -10.01 -10.93
CA SER A 541 36.96 -9.21 -12.03
C SER A 541 36.73 -7.71 -11.75
N GLN A 542 37.67 -6.88 -12.20
CA GLN A 542 37.49 -5.44 -12.22
C GLN A 542 36.99 -5.03 -13.59
N LEU A 543 35.83 -4.39 -13.63
CA LEU A 543 35.17 -3.98 -14.86
C LEU A 543 35.70 -2.62 -15.35
N THR A 544 35.71 -1.62 -14.46
CA THR A 544 36.23 -0.29 -14.80
C THR A 544 36.80 0.46 -13.58
N MET A 545 37.52 1.55 -13.89
CA MET A 545 37.88 2.60 -12.92
C MET A 545 37.39 3.95 -13.45
N GLY A 546 36.42 4.54 -12.76
CA GLY A 546 36.00 5.92 -12.98
C GLY A 546 36.88 6.91 -12.24
N SER A 547 36.84 8.18 -12.68
CA SER A 547 37.46 9.28 -11.95
C SER A 547 36.55 9.72 -10.82
N MET A 548 37.12 9.97 -9.64
CA MET A 548 36.41 10.57 -8.52
C MET A 548 37.36 11.37 -7.65
N SER A 549 36.85 12.46 -7.08
CA SER A 549 37.51 13.20 -6.00
C SER A 549 36.72 12.96 -4.72
N ALA A 550 37.07 11.93 -3.95
CA ALA A 550 36.40 11.68 -2.69
C ALA A 550 36.58 12.88 -1.74
N VAL A 551 35.53 13.18 -0.98
CA VAL A 551 35.51 14.25 0.01
C VAL A 551 35.32 13.63 1.39
N PRO A 552 36.42 13.18 2.05
CA PRO A 552 36.32 12.61 3.39
C PRO A 552 35.74 13.64 4.35
N GLY A 553 34.86 13.20 5.24
CA GLY A 553 34.26 14.10 6.22
C GLY A 553 32.82 14.54 5.93
N GLU A 554 32.24 14.13 4.80
CA GLU A 554 30.85 14.41 4.43
C GLU A 554 30.16 13.21 3.77
N TRP A 555 28.83 13.30 3.67
CA TRP A 555 28.01 12.34 2.94
C TRP A 555 28.11 12.57 1.45
N MET A 556 28.26 11.47 0.72
CA MET A 556 28.17 11.42 -0.73
C MET A 556 27.02 10.49 -1.09
N THR A 557 26.28 10.79 -2.15
CA THR A 557 25.23 9.88 -2.64
C THR A 557 25.76 9.14 -3.85
N TYR A 558 25.68 7.81 -3.82
CA TYR A 558 26.06 6.95 -4.93
C TYR A 558 24.76 6.57 -5.66
N GLU A 559 24.56 7.11 -6.85
CA GLU A 559 23.48 6.72 -7.75
C GLU A 559 24.01 5.70 -8.75
N ILE A 560 23.39 4.54 -8.80
CA ILE A 560 23.81 3.40 -9.61
C ILE A 560 22.62 2.95 -10.44
N ALA A 561 22.65 3.21 -11.75
CA ALA A 561 21.71 2.66 -12.71
C ALA A 561 22.30 1.39 -13.32
N TRP A 562 21.60 0.27 -13.23
CA TRP A 562 22.07 -0.98 -13.82
C TRP A 562 20.97 -1.65 -14.65
N GLY A 563 21.23 -1.80 -15.95
CA GLY A 563 20.24 -2.35 -16.88
C GLY A 563 19.07 -1.44 -17.23
N VAL A 564 19.12 -0.17 -16.83
CA VAL A 564 18.11 0.85 -17.17
C VAL A 564 18.31 1.36 -18.61
N SER A 565 19.56 1.54 -19.01
CA SER A 565 19.90 2.03 -20.34
C SER A 565 19.73 0.93 -21.40
N ALA A 566 19.49 1.33 -22.64
CA ALA A 566 19.33 0.39 -23.76
C ALA A 566 20.55 -0.50 -24.02
N ASP A 567 21.72 -0.10 -23.51
CA ASP A 567 22.99 -0.84 -23.63
C ASP A 567 23.27 -1.75 -22.43
N ASP A 568 22.32 -1.89 -21.49
CA ASP A 568 22.43 -2.71 -20.30
C ASP A 568 23.67 -2.37 -19.44
N ALA A 569 23.97 -1.07 -19.33
CA ALA A 569 25.14 -0.58 -18.62
C ALA A 569 24.92 -0.55 -17.11
N VAL A 570 26.03 -0.59 -16.38
CA VAL A 570 26.19 -0.19 -14.98
C VAL A 570 26.79 1.22 -15.00
N ASP A 571 25.93 2.21 -14.82
CA ASP A 571 26.27 3.63 -14.77
C ASP A 571 26.28 4.08 -13.30
N VAL A 572 27.39 4.65 -12.86
CA VAL A 572 27.61 5.10 -11.48
C VAL A 572 27.88 6.58 -11.51
N THR A 573 27.11 7.35 -10.75
CA THR A 573 27.29 8.78 -10.52
C THR A 573 27.40 9.00 -9.02
N ILE A 574 28.41 9.77 -8.59
CA ILE A 574 28.59 10.11 -7.19
C ILE A 574 28.54 11.63 -7.04
N THR A 575 27.64 12.09 -6.19
CA THR A 575 27.50 13.50 -5.83
C THR A 575 27.95 13.76 -4.40
N ASP A 576 28.48 14.95 -4.15
CA ASP A 576 28.77 15.42 -2.80
C ASP A 576 27.51 15.86 -2.03
N ALA A 577 27.68 16.33 -0.80
CA ALA A 577 26.59 16.80 0.06
C ALA A 577 25.85 18.05 -0.49
N ALA A 578 26.43 18.76 -1.46
CA ALA A 578 25.80 19.88 -2.15
C ALA A 578 25.05 19.45 -3.43
N GLY A 579 25.12 18.15 -3.78
CA GLY A 579 24.55 17.59 -5.00
C GLY A 579 25.43 17.81 -6.24
N GLU A 580 26.69 18.20 -6.09
CA GLU A 580 27.62 18.36 -7.22
C GLU A 580 28.26 17.01 -7.57
N GLU A 581 28.24 16.63 -8.85
CA GLU A 581 28.90 15.41 -9.33
C GLU A 581 30.42 15.50 -9.10
N ILE A 582 30.94 14.59 -8.29
CA ILE A 582 32.37 14.49 -7.93
C ILE A 582 33.05 13.26 -8.55
N GLY A 583 32.28 12.39 -9.20
CA GLY A 583 32.80 11.28 -9.97
C GLY A 583 31.73 10.49 -10.69
N SER A 584 32.14 9.80 -11.76
CA SER A 584 31.29 8.89 -12.49
C SER A 584 32.09 7.74 -13.14
N ALA A 585 31.42 6.62 -13.38
CA ALA A 585 31.93 5.44 -14.06
C ALA A 585 30.82 4.78 -14.88
N SER A 586 31.17 4.12 -15.99
CA SER A 586 30.23 3.34 -16.78
C SER A 586 30.91 2.09 -17.32
N THR A 587 30.22 0.96 -17.30
CA THR A 587 30.68 -0.34 -17.82
C THR A 587 29.48 -1.26 -18.08
N SER A 588 29.71 -2.47 -18.57
CA SER A 588 28.73 -3.56 -18.53
C SER A 588 29.21 -4.63 -17.54
N ALA A 589 28.27 -5.34 -16.92
CA ALA A 589 28.52 -6.51 -16.09
C ALA A 589 28.09 -7.80 -16.83
N ASP A 590 28.46 -8.96 -16.29
CA ASP A 590 28.05 -10.25 -16.84
C ASP A 590 26.51 -10.41 -16.72
N ALA A 591 25.88 -10.81 -17.82
CA ALA A 591 24.43 -10.97 -17.90
C ALA A 591 23.87 -12.02 -16.92
N SER A 592 24.71 -12.90 -16.37
CA SER A 592 24.30 -13.83 -15.31
C SER A 592 23.84 -13.14 -14.02
N HIS A 593 24.19 -11.87 -13.81
CA HIS A 593 23.69 -11.07 -12.70
C HIS A 593 22.24 -10.59 -12.87
N GLN A 594 21.68 -10.62 -14.09
CA GLN A 594 20.35 -10.07 -14.37
C GLN A 594 19.20 -10.79 -13.62
N GLY A 595 19.44 -12.03 -13.19
CA GLY A 595 18.49 -12.81 -12.39
C GLY A 595 18.68 -12.69 -10.87
N ASP A 596 19.67 -11.91 -10.44
CA ASP A 596 19.99 -11.70 -9.04
C ASP A 596 19.47 -10.32 -8.58
N ASP A 597 18.90 -10.24 -7.38
CA ASP A 597 18.30 -9.02 -6.82
C ASP A 597 18.91 -8.59 -5.47
N GLY A 598 19.74 -9.43 -4.86
CA GLY A 598 20.33 -9.15 -3.55
C GLY A 598 21.20 -7.89 -3.50
N VAL A 599 21.41 -7.39 -2.29
CA VAL A 599 22.19 -6.17 -1.97
C VAL A 599 23.31 -6.44 -0.99
N GLY A 600 24.28 -5.54 -0.87
CA GLY A 600 25.31 -5.65 0.15
C GLY A 600 26.24 -4.44 0.24
N PHE A 601 27.12 -4.50 1.23
CA PHE A 601 28.05 -3.43 1.55
C PHE A 601 29.43 -4.01 1.81
N GLU A 602 30.46 -3.34 1.31
CA GLU A 602 31.84 -3.77 1.40
C GLU A 602 32.77 -2.59 1.70
N TYR A 603 33.76 -2.82 2.57
CA TYR A 603 34.78 -1.82 2.88
C TYR A 603 36.13 -2.45 3.21
N THR A 604 37.20 -1.64 3.20
CA THR A 604 38.49 -2.01 3.79
C THR A 604 39.31 -0.79 4.22
N PHE A 605 40.18 -0.98 5.21
CA PHE A 605 41.17 0.00 5.67
C PHE A 605 42.61 -0.45 5.43
N GLN A 606 42.82 -1.63 4.84
CA GLN A 606 44.14 -2.25 4.70
C GLN A 606 45.15 -1.42 3.88
N TYR A 607 44.68 -0.40 3.15
CA TYR A 607 45.49 0.46 2.28
C TYR A 607 45.83 1.82 2.91
N GLY A 608 45.81 1.89 4.24
CA GLY A 608 46.11 3.11 4.99
C GLY A 608 44.87 3.94 5.36
N GLY A 609 43.68 3.37 5.19
CA GLY A 609 42.43 3.94 5.68
C GLY A 609 42.40 3.97 7.22
N SER A 610 41.62 4.90 7.76
CA SER A 610 41.49 5.07 9.20
C SER A 610 40.12 4.67 9.74
N GLY A 611 39.09 4.71 8.88
CA GLY A 611 37.71 4.43 9.26
C GLY A 611 37.14 5.34 10.37
N PRO A 612 35.84 5.17 10.69
CA PRO A 612 34.90 4.25 10.05
C PRO A 612 34.31 4.74 8.72
N VAL A 613 33.76 3.81 7.94
CA VAL A 613 32.89 4.07 6.78
C VAL A 613 31.44 3.84 7.20
N TYR A 614 30.52 4.66 6.67
CA TYR A 614 29.08 4.52 6.89
C TYR A 614 28.33 4.35 5.58
N PHE A 615 27.23 3.60 5.64
CA PHE A 615 26.23 3.46 4.57
C PHE A 615 24.85 3.69 5.18
N ASP A 616 23.99 4.39 4.46
CA ASP A 616 22.63 4.70 4.91
C ASP A 616 21.67 4.96 3.74
N ASN A 617 20.37 4.90 4.01
CA ASN A 617 19.28 5.35 3.14
C ASN A 617 19.36 4.81 1.69
N MET A 618 19.52 3.50 1.55
CA MET A 618 19.52 2.82 0.26
C MET A 618 18.09 2.70 -0.27
N ARG A 619 17.81 3.26 -1.46
CA ARG A 619 16.46 3.33 -2.04
C ARG A 619 16.48 3.26 -3.56
N LEU A 620 15.42 2.74 -4.14
CA LEU A 620 15.19 2.81 -5.59
C LEU A 620 14.85 4.27 -5.99
N VAL A 621 15.28 4.68 -7.19
CA VAL A 621 15.15 6.06 -7.72
C VAL A 621 14.30 6.09 -8.97
#